data_AF-A0A9E6CYK0-F1
#
_entry.id   AF-A0A9E6CYK0-F1
#
_cell.length_a   1.000
_cell.length_b   1.000
_cell.length_c   1.000
_cell.angle_alpha   90.00
_cell.angle_beta   90.00
_cell.angle_gamma   90.00
#
_symmetry.space_group_name_H-M   'P 1'
#
loop_
_entity.id
_entity.type
_entity.pdbx_description
1 polymer ?
#
loop_
_entity_poly.entity_id
_entity_poly.type
_entity_poly.pdbx_seq_one_letter_code
_entity_poly.pdbx_strand_id
1 'polypeptide(L)'
;MDNFFDLPLEQELLEEMKCKSQTMEVTCGTMIVKEGDQMDYIPMLISGSVRVFHKDDQKDREITLYYVKEKEACMFSYFTLFGDNKSKVFALAEKDSKLLLIPQKLMNEW
;
A
#
# COMPACT_ATOMS: atom_id res chain seq x y z
N MET A 1 10.71 -15.87 11.89
CA MET A 1 10.48 -14.57 12.55
C MET A 1 10.75 -13.51 11.51
N ASP A 2 9.68 -12.85 11.06
CA ASP A 2 9.67 -12.06 9.82
C ASP A 2 10.58 -10.84 9.89
N ASN A 3 11.63 -10.84 9.05
CA ASN A 3 12.68 -9.82 9.00
C ASN A 3 12.26 -8.62 8.13
N PHE A 4 10.98 -8.19 8.24
CA PHE A 4 10.42 -7.11 7.41
C PHE A 4 11.06 -5.75 7.73
N PHE A 5 11.40 -5.52 8.99
CA PHE A 5 12.02 -4.28 9.47
C PHE A 5 13.54 -4.24 9.33
N ASP A 6 14.13 -5.13 8.52
CA ASP A 6 15.53 -5.06 8.09
C ASP A 6 15.67 -4.09 6.92
N LEU A 7 15.17 -2.87 7.12
CA LEU A 7 15.22 -1.77 6.16
C LEU A 7 16.39 -0.86 6.52
N PRO A 8 17.04 -0.21 5.55
CA PRO A 8 18.15 0.72 5.80
C PRO A 8 17.63 2.08 6.33
N LEU A 9 16.89 2.04 7.44
CA LEU A 9 16.29 3.19 8.14
C LEU A 9 16.88 3.30 9.55
N GLU A 10 16.75 4.49 10.14
CA GLU A 10 17.17 4.73 11.52
C GLU A 10 16.37 3.86 12.50
N GLN A 11 17.04 3.39 13.55
CA GLN A 11 16.43 2.46 14.51
C GLN A 11 15.20 3.06 15.21
N GLU A 12 15.25 4.36 15.54
CA GLU A 12 14.13 5.08 16.15
C GLU A 12 12.91 5.11 15.23
N LEU A 13 13.11 5.39 13.93
CA LEU A 13 12.06 5.36 12.92
C LEU A 13 11.45 3.96 12.76
N LEU A 14 12.28 2.91 12.77
CA LEU A 14 11.79 1.52 12.70
C LEU A 14 10.95 1.13 13.91
N GLU A 15 11.32 1.58 15.11
CA GLU A 15 10.54 1.36 16.33
C GLU A 15 9.23 2.14 16.29
N GLU A 16 9.26 3.38 15.77
CA GLU A 16 8.07 4.19 15.63
C GLU A 16 7.09 3.60 14.61
N MET A 17 7.59 3.15 13.47
CA MET A 17 6.79 2.41 12.48
C MET A 17 6.13 1.19 13.12
N LYS A 18 6.87 0.38 13.88
CA LYS A 18 6.31 -0.80 14.59
C LYS A 18 5.20 -0.43 15.57
N CYS A 19 5.35 0.67 16.31
CA CYS A 19 4.41 1.06 17.35
C CYS A 19 3.17 1.79 16.81
N LYS A 20 3.31 2.56 15.72
CA LYS A 20 2.26 3.45 15.21
C LYS A 20 1.54 2.93 13.97
N SER A 21 2.07 1.90 13.31
CA SER A 21 1.39 1.26 12.18
C SER A 21 0.51 0.08 12.61
N GLN A 22 -0.40 -0.32 11.72
CA GLN A 22 -1.27 -1.47 11.92
C GLN A 22 -0.97 -2.54 10.88
N THR A 23 -1.25 -3.80 11.18
CA THR A 23 -1.15 -4.87 10.18
C THR A 23 -2.53 -5.29 9.69
N MET A 24 -2.64 -5.56 8.40
CA MET A 24 -3.85 -6.03 7.75
C MET A 24 -3.53 -7.26 6.92
N GLU A 25 -4.30 -8.32 7.12
CA GLU A 25 -4.21 -9.55 6.34
C GLU A 25 -5.41 -9.62 5.40
N VAL A 26 -5.16 -9.90 4.12
CA VAL A 26 -6.18 -9.96 3.06
C VAL A 26 -6.02 -11.25 2.28
N THR A 27 -7.14 -11.84 1.88
CA THR A 27 -7.13 -13.06 1.05
C THR A 27 -7.01 -12.71 -0.44
N CYS A 28 -6.54 -13.66 -1.23
CA CYS A 28 -6.53 -13.57 -2.69
C CYS A 28 -7.92 -13.16 -3.24
N GLY A 29 -7.93 -12.22 -4.18
CA GLY A 29 -9.13 -11.65 -4.78
C GLY A 29 -9.72 -10.47 -3.99
N THR A 30 -9.18 -10.12 -2.83
CA THR A 30 -9.65 -8.96 -2.05
C THR A 30 -9.28 -7.65 -2.75
N MET A 31 -10.26 -6.80 -3.00
CA MET A 31 -10.03 -5.41 -3.43
C MET A 31 -9.62 -4.59 -2.21
N ILE A 32 -8.34 -4.22 -2.16
CA ILE A 32 -7.73 -3.49 -1.04
C ILE A 32 -8.05 -1.99 -1.14
N VAL A 33 -7.97 -1.45 -2.36
CA VAL A 33 -8.24 -0.03 -2.66
C VAL A 33 -9.04 0.06 -3.94
N LYS A 34 -10.02 0.96 -3.97
CA LYS A 34 -10.76 1.36 -5.16
C LYS A 34 -10.48 2.81 -5.51
N GLU A 35 -10.67 3.14 -6.78
CA GLU A 35 -10.63 4.54 -7.20
C GLU A 35 -11.68 5.37 -6.42
N GLY A 36 -11.26 6.53 -5.93
CA GLY A 36 -12.07 7.42 -5.11
C GLY A 36 -12.04 7.13 -3.61
N ASP A 37 -11.47 5.99 -3.17
CA ASP A 37 -11.35 5.68 -1.74
C ASP A 37 -10.46 6.71 -1.04
N GLN A 38 -10.87 7.09 0.17
CA GLN A 38 -10.08 7.95 1.05
C GLN A 38 -8.91 7.15 1.63
N MET A 39 -7.69 7.67 1.48
CA MET A 39 -6.44 7.01 1.86
C MET A 39 -5.88 7.63 3.14
N ASP A 40 -6.44 7.27 4.30
CA ASP A 40 -5.92 7.70 5.60
C ASP A 40 -4.62 6.98 6.00
N TYR A 41 -4.35 5.85 5.34
CA TYR A 41 -3.18 5.01 5.56
C TYR A 41 -2.46 4.73 4.24
N ILE A 42 -1.14 4.63 4.33
CA ILE A 42 -0.27 4.16 3.26
C ILE A 42 0.00 2.66 3.49
N PRO A 43 -0.54 1.77 2.62
CA PRO A 43 -0.26 0.35 2.72
C PRO A 43 1.12 0.01 2.15
N MET A 44 1.91 -0.74 2.92
CA MET A 44 3.19 -1.32 2.53
C MET A 44 3.10 -2.84 2.57
N LEU A 45 3.57 -3.53 1.53
CA LEU A 45 3.41 -4.98 1.43
C LEU A 45 4.51 -5.71 2.21
N ILE A 46 4.10 -6.44 3.24
CA ILE A 46 4.97 -7.31 4.04
C ILE A 46 5.23 -8.62 3.31
N SER A 47 4.17 -9.27 2.87
CA SER A 47 4.22 -10.54 2.12
C SER A 47 3.03 -10.66 1.18
N GLY A 48 3.19 -11.47 0.12
CA GLY A 48 2.12 -11.73 -0.86
C GLY A 48 2.31 -10.99 -2.18
N SER A 49 1.21 -10.59 -2.81
CA SER A 49 1.25 -9.90 -4.11
C SER A 49 -0.02 -9.09 -4.35
N VAL A 50 0.17 -7.83 -4.75
CA VAL A 50 -0.93 -6.91 -5.04
C VAL A 50 -0.77 -6.35 -6.46
N ARG A 51 -1.81 -6.49 -7.28
CA ARG A 51 -1.88 -5.87 -8.61
C ARG A 51 -2.50 -4.49 -8.48
N VAL A 52 -1.83 -3.49 -9.03
CA VAL A 52 -2.33 -2.11 -9.13
C VAL A 52 -2.68 -1.81 -10.57
N PHE A 53 -3.89 -1.29 -10.79
CA PHE A 53 -4.42 -1.09 -12.13
C PHE A 53 -5.40 0.10 -12.17
N HIS A 54 -5.63 0.61 -13.38
CA HIS A 54 -6.65 1.61 -13.67
C HIS A 54 -7.77 0.98 -14.50
N LYS A 55 -9.01 1.47 -14.34
CA LYS A 55 -10.15 1.05 -15.16
C LYS A 55 -10.47 2.14 -16.17
N ASP A 56 -10.45 1.79 -17.45
CA ASP A 56 -10.88 2.66 -18.54
C ASP A 56 -12.37 2.37 -18.80
N ASP A 57 -13.23 3.11 -18.10
CA ASP A 57 -14.69 2.93 -18.13
C ASP A 57 -15.29 3.11 -19.53
N GLN A 58 -14.65 3.88 -20.41
CA GLN A 58 -15.14 4.09 -21.77
C GLN A 58 -14.94 2.86 -22.66
N LYS A 59 -13.95 2.03 -22.35
CA LYS A 59 -13.55 0.86 -23.14
C LYS A 59 -13.73 -0.46 -22.39
N ASP A 60 -14.32 -0.42 -21.19
CA ASP A 60 -14.55 -1.55 -20.29
C ASP A 60 -13.32 -2.46 -20.15
N ARG A 61 -12.16 -1.84 -19.89
CA ARG A 61 -10.87 -2.55 -19.81
C ARG A 61 -10.07 -2.16 -18.57
N GLU A 62 -9.38 -3.14 -18.01
CA GLU A 62 -8.41 -2.93 -16.93
C GLU A 62 -7.01 -2.78 -17.50
N ILE A 63 -6.30 -1.71 -17.11
CA ILE A 63 -4.92 -1.46 -17.48
C ILE A 63 -4.06 -1.65 -16.25
N THR A 64 -3.36 -2.78 -16.17
CA THR A 64 -2.39 -3.04 -15.11
C THR A 64 -1.24 -2.06 -15.22
N LEU A 65 -0.98 -1.34 -14.13
CA LEU A 65 0.11 -0.38 -14.05
C LEU A 65 1.37 -1.07 -13.55
N TYR A 66 1.28 -1.82 -12.45
CA TYR A 66 2.39 -2.56 -11.85
C TYR A 66 1.89 -3.56 -10.79
N TYR A 67 2.80 -4.36 -10.27
CA TYR A 67 2.56 -5.28 -9.15
C TYR A 67 3.43 -4.84 -7.97
N VAL A 68 2.84 -4.71 -6.79
CA VAL A 68 3.57 -4.48 -5.54
C VAL A 68 4.17 -5.82 -5.12
N LYS A 69 5.49 -5.87 -4.95
CA LYS A 69 6.19 -7.03 -4.41
C LYS A 69 6.59 -6.78 -2.96
N GLU A 70 6.94 -7.87 -2.27
CA GLU A 70 7.37 -7.84 -0.88
C GLU A 70 8.54 -6.87 -0.70
N LYS A 71 8.50 -6.06 0.36
CA LYS A 71 9.54 -5.07 0.70
C LYS A 71 9.72 -3.93 -0.33
N GLU A 72 8.92 -3.87 -1.38
CA GLU A 72 8.79 -2.66 -2.18
C GLU A 72 7.76 -1.75 -1.49
N ALA A 73 8.15 -0.51 -1.22
CA ALA A 73 7.15 0.52 -0.96
C ALA A 73 6.25 0.60 -2.20
N CYS A 74 4.93 0.51 -2.01
CA CYS A 74 4.00 0.72 -3.11
C CYS A 74 4.30 2.10 -3.70
N MET A 75 4.84 2.17 -4.93
CA MET A 75 5.25 3.44 -5.55
C MET A 75 4.11 4.47 -5.63
N PHE A 76 2.85 4.06 -5.39
CA PHE A 76 1.72 4.98 -5.27
C PHE A 76 1.61 5.76 -3.96
N SER A 77 2.28 5.35 -2.88
CA SER A 77 2.38 6.19 -1.67
C SER A 77 2.87 7.60 -2.03
N TYR A 78 3.75 7.69 -3.02
CA TYR A 78 4.27 8.94 -3.58
C TYR A 78 3.20 9.81 -4.27
N PHE A 79 2.17 9.21 -4.89
CA PHE A 79 1.15 9.95 -5.66
C PHE A 79 -0.07 10.40 -4.83
N THR A 80 -0.32 9.77 -3.68
CA THR A 80 -1.38 10.21 -2.74
C THR A 80 -0.93 11.33 -1.80
N LEU A 81 0.38 11.55 -1.65
CA LEU A 81 0.94 12.59 -0.79
C LEU A 81 0.72 14.02 -1.33
N PHE A 82 0.36 14.20 -2.60
CA PHE A 82 0.25 15.52 -3.25
C PHE A 82 -1.16 15.86 -3.80
N GLY A 83 -2.25 15.43 -3.14
CA GLY A 83 -3.62 15.73 -3.57
C GLY A 83 -4.68 15.59 -2.47
N ASP A 84 -5.95 15.36 -2.87
CA ASP A 84 -7.13 15.29 -1.97
C ASP A 84 -7.23 13.99 -1.14
N ASN A 85 -6.13 13.28 -0.91
CA ASN A 85 -6.07 11.99 -0.20
C ASN A 85 -6.99 10.90 -0.78
N LYS A 86 -7.35 10.97 -2.06
CA LYS A 86 -8.16 9.94 -2.74
C LYS A 86 -7.31 9.08 -3.66
N SER A 87 -7.58 7.78 -3.67
CA SER A 87 -6.96 6.87 -4.63
C SER A 87 -7.43 7.19 -6.06
N LYS A 88 -6.51 7.06 -7.01
CA LYS A 88 -6.77 7.18 -8.46
C LYS A 88 -6.71 5.83 -9.19
N VAL A 89 -6.53 4.75 -8.43
CA VAL A 89 -6.28 3.40 -8.94
C VAL A 89 -6.98 2.37 -8.08
N PHE A 90 -7.06 1.16 -8.62
CA PHE A 90 -7.49 -0.03 -7.92
C PHE A 90 -6.29 -0.85 -7.48
N ALA A 91 -6.40 -1.49 -6.31
CA ALA A 91 -5.40 -2.44 -5.81
C ALA A 91 -6.10 -3.74 -5.40
N LEU A 92 -5.71 -4.84 -6.03
CA LEU A 92 -6.28 -6.17 -5.82
C LEU A 92 -5.20 -7.13 -5.29
N ALA A 93 -5.50 -7.86 -4.23
CA ALA A 93 -4.65 -8.94 -3.76
C ALA A 93 -4.69 -10.11 -4.77
N GLU A 94 -3.57 -10.44 -5.40
CA GLU A 94 -3.48 -11.63 -6.29
C GLU A 94 -3.06 -12.89 -5.54
N LYS A 95 -2.59 -12.72 -4.29
CA LYS A 95 -2.30 -13.79 -3.34
C LYS A 95 -2.76 -13.35 -1.96
N ASP A 96 -2.90 -14.30 -1.05
CA ASP A 96 -3.01 -13.97 0.37
C ASP A 96 -1.83 -13.09 0.76
N SER A 97 -2.13 -11.93 1.32
CA SER A 97 -1.16 -10.84 1.48
C SER A 97 -1.27 -10.23 2.86
N LYS A 98 -0.12 -9.80 3.38
CA LYS A 98 -0.02 -9.06 4.64
C LYS A 98 0.53 -7.67 4.37
N LEU A 99 -0.15 -6.67 4.89
CA LEU A 99 0.12 -5.26 4.66
C LEU A 99 0.41 -4.58 5.99
N LEU A 100 1.36 -3.65 5.99
CA LEU A 100 1.57 -2.67 7.04
C LEU A 100 0.86 -1.38 6.64
N LEU A 101 -0.06 -0.90 7.45
CA LEU A 101 -0.82 0.33 7.25
C LEU A 101 -0.17 1.44 8.07
N ILE A 102 0.50 2.36 7.38
CA ILE A 102 1.18 3.50 8.00
C ILE A 102 0.25 4.71 7.94
N PRO A 103 -0.13 5.33 9.07
CA PRO A 103 -0.93 6.55 9.06
C PRO A 103 -0.29 7.63 8.20
N GLN A 104 -1.04 8.22 7.27
CA GLN A 104 -0.51 9.24 6.35
C GLN A 104 0.09 10.45 7.09
N LYS A 105 -0.48 10.82 8.25
CA LYS A 105 -0.01 11.96 9.06
C LYS A 105 1.47 11.83 9.46
N LEU A 106 1.93 10.61 9.71
CA LEU A 106 3.31 10.35 10.13
C LEU A 106 4.29 10.50 8.97
N MET A 107 3.84 10.32 7.73
CA MET A 107 4.70 10.44 6.54
C MET A 107 5.15 11.87 6.25
N ASN A 108 4.48 12.88 6.82
CA ASN A 108 4.93 14.27 6.75
C ASN A 108 5.82 14.65 7.94
N GLU A 109 5.81 13.84 9.02
CA GLU A 109 6.57 14.07 10.25
C GLU A 109 7.94 13.37 10.21
N TRP A 110 8.06 12.31 9.41
CA TRP A 110 9.29 11.56 9.12
C TRP A 110 9.99 12.08 7.87
#